data_AF-V2XMJ9-F1
#
_entry.id   AF-V2XMJ9-F1
#
_cell.length_a   1.000
_cell.length_b   1.000
_cell.length_c   1.000
_cell.angle_alpha   90.00
_cell.angle_beta   90.00
_cell.angle_gamma   90.00
#
_symmetry.space_group_name_H-M   'P 1'
#
loop_
_entity.id
_entity.type
_entity.pdbx_description
1 polymer ?
#
loop_
_entity_poly.entity_id
_entity_poly.type
_entity_poly.pdbx_seq_one_letter_code
_entity_poly.pdbx_strand_id
1 'polypeptide(L)'
;MVSLSLILLLSFAALVHAKLYSATWDTLGSPVEKFDSELYLPGLPSDSSTTITITLKAHNHNDHISQAQCKVKGDKWLCDKFTIFPGRGFIFSFSNDDPDSQKTQYDSLVFAVETSKFDFGPVFMTNLKIKTNGGNMDWCNNVKYSGDAKHKTGEVKVKDNDCEVQYVSLG
;
A
#
# COMPACT_ATOMS: atom_id res chain seq x y z
N MET A 1 9.40 -16.88 -58.96
CA MET A 1 8.03 -16.66 -58.46
C MET A 1 7.95 -17.17 -57.02
N VAL A 2 7.65 -16.25 -56.09
CA VAL A 2 7.07 -16.42 -54.73
C VAL A 2 7.78 -17.43 -53.82
N SER A 3 8.82 -17.05 -53.07
CA SER A 3 8.77 -16.41 -51.73
C SER A 3 7.73 -17.02 -50.78
N LEU A 4 8.18 -17.85 -49.83
CA LEU A 4 7.48 -18.07 -48.56
C LEU A 4 8.50 -18.08 -47.42
N SER A 5 8.93 -16.88 -47.04
CA SER A 5 9.56 -16.66 -45.73
C SER A 5 8.45 -16.75 -44.69
N LEU A 6 8.43 -17.87 -43.95
CA LEU A 6 7.57 -18.06 -42.80
C LEU A 6 8.06 -17.12 -41.67
N ILE A 7 7.53 -15.89 -41.64
CA ILE A 7 7.78 -14.97 -40.54
C ILE A 7 6.94 -15.49 -39.36
N LEU A 8 7.60 -16.20 -38.45
CA LEU A 8 7.11 -16.43 -37.11
C LEU A 8 6.89 -15.07 -36.45
N LEU A 9 5.64 -14.60 -36.45
CA LEU A 9 5.16 -13.61 -35.51
C LEU A 9 5.19 -14.25 -34.11
N LEU A 10 6.37 -14.27 -33.51
CA LEU A 10 6.49 -14.33 -32.06
C LEU A 10 5.86 -13.04 -31.55
N SER A 11 4.57 -13.13 -31.21
CA SER A 11 3.89 -12.15 -30.38
C SER A 11 4.69 -12.01 -29.10
N PHE A 12 5.54 -10.98 -29.05
CA PHE A 12 6.06 -10.45 -27.81
C PHE A 12 4.84 -10.01 -27.00
N ALA A 13 4.34 -10.90 -26.16
CA ALA A 13 3.69 -10.46 -24.94
C ALA A 13 4.77 -9.66 -24.23
N ALA A 14 4.74 -8.34 -24.40
CA ALA A 14 5.52 -7.47 -23.56
C ALA A 14 5.13 -7.85 -22.13
N LEU A 15 6.04 -8.46 -21.38
CA LEU A 15 5.96 -8.49 -19.94
C LEU A 15 5.99 -7.02 -19.53
N VAL A 16 4.81 -6.40 -19.44
CA VAL A 16 4.69 -5.09 -18.82
C VAL A 16 5.03 -5.35 -17.36
N HIS A 17 6.28 -5.07 -17.00
CA HIS A 17 6.74 -5.27 -15.63
C HIS A 17 5.85 -4.40 -14.74
N ALA A 18 5.30 -5.00 -13.69
CA ALA A 18 4.50 -4.26 -12.74
C ALA A 18 5.37 -3.13 -12.15
N LYS A 19 4.79 -1.93 -12.07
CA LYS A 19 5.41 -0.77 -11.46
C LYS A 19 4.92 -0.66 -10.02
N LEU A 20 5.83 -0.27 -9.13
CA LEU A 20 5.50 0.01 -7.74
C LEU A 20 5.19 1.49 -7.56
N TYR A 21 4.06 1.75 -6.92
CA TYR A 21 3.59 3.07 -6.52
C TYR A 21 3.38 3.05 -5.02
N SER A 22 3.89 4.03 -4.29
CA SER A 22 3.74 4.03 -2.84
C SER A 22 3.60 5.42 -2.22
N ALA A 23 3.00 5.44 -1.03
CA ALA A 23 3.10 6.50 -0.05
C ALA A 23 3.70 5.92 1.22
N THR A 24 4.76 6.55 1.73
CA THR A 24 5.53 6.07 2.87
C THR A 24 5.63 7.13 3.95
N TRP A 25 5.38 6.74 5.20
CA TRP A 25 5.70 7.51 6.40
C TRP A 25 6.81 6.79 7.14
N ASP A 26 7.95 7.46 7.30
CA ASP A 26 9.04 6.98 8.15
C ASP A 26 9.04 7.80 9.42
N THR A 27 8.76 7.19 10.57
CA THR A 27 8.62 7.88 11.86
C THR A 27 9.94 8.32 12.48
N LEU A 28 11.05 8.19 11.72
CA LEU A 28 12.40 8.64 12.04
C LEU A 28 12.89 8.18 13.43
N GLY A 29 12.66 6.91 13.76
CA GLY A 29 13.05 6.32 15.03
C GLY A 29 12.04 6.52 16.17
N SER A 30 10.82 6.99 15.87
CA SER A 30 9.70 7.06 16.81
C SER A 30 8.80 5.83 16.62
N PRO A 31 8.92 4.76 17.44
CA PRO A 31 8.21 3.52 17.15
C PRO A 31 6.70 3.70 17.14
N VAL A 32 6.04 3.07 16.16
CA VAL A 32 4.58 3.01 16.02
C VAL A 32 4.02 2.14 17.15
N GLU A 33 3.20 2.75 18.00
CA GLU A 33 2.44 2.09 19.06
C GLU A 33 1.12 1.54 18.50
N LYS A 34 0.45 2.35 17.68
CA LYS A 34 -0.84 2.01 17.09
C LYS A 34 -0.96 2.57 15.68
N PHE A 35 -1.60 1.81 14.80
CA PHE A 35 -1.98 2.26 13.49
C PHE A 35 -3.41 1.79 13.17
N ASP A 36 -4.24 2.70 12.67
CA ASP A 36 -5.58 2.40 12.17
C ASP A 36 -5.79 3.09 10.82
N SER A 37 -6.42 2.41 9.86
CA SER A 37 -6.87 3.01 8.61
C SER A 37 -8.03 2.24 7.99
N GLU A 38 -8.72 2.86 7.04
CA GLU A 38 -9.67 2.20 6.15
C GLU A 38 -9.06 2.11 4.74
N LEU A 39 -8.95 0.90 4.19
CA LEU A 39 -8.51 0.67 2.82
C LEU A 39 -9.72 0.46 1.91
N TYR A 40 -9.91 1.34 0.92
CA TYR A 40 -10.93 1.19 -0.12
C TYR A 40 -10.33 0.57 -1.37
N LEU A 41 -10.86 -0.58 -1.76
CA LEU A 41 -10.42 -1.31 -2.93
C LEU A 41 -11.27 -0.89 -4.14
N PRO A 42 -10.64 -0.47 -5.24
CA PRO A 42 -11.34 0.09 -6.39
C PRO A 42 -11.95 -1.02 -7.27
N GLY A 43 -12.25 -0.70 -8.54
CA GLY A 43 -12.58 -1.67 -9.57
C GLY A 43 -11.49 -2.75 -9.72
N LEU A 44 -11.76 -3.79 -10.51
CA LEU A 44 -10.72 -4.79 -10.80
C LEU A 44 -9.82 -4.30 -11.95
N PRO A 45 -8.48 -4.40 -11.80
CA PRO A 45 -7.55 -4.11 -12.89
C PRO A 45 -7.71 -5.09 -14.04
N SER A 46 -7.38 -4.65 -15.25
CA SER A 46 -7.15 -5.59 -16.36
C SER A 46 -5.91 -6.47 -16.12
N ASP A 47 -4.93 -5.93 -15.39
CA ASP A 47 -3.76 -6.65 -14.90
C ASP A 47 -4.08 -7.46 -13.65
N SER A 48 -4.29 -8.77 -13.82
CA SER A 48 -4.58 -9.69 -12.72
C SER A 48 -3.42 -9.88 -11.73
N SER A 49 -2.20 -9.45 -12.06
CA SER A 49 -1.06 -9.47 -11.13
C SER A 49 -1.05 -8.30 -10.15
N THR A 50 -1.97 -7.33 -10.33
CA THR A 50 -2.03 -6.14 -9.47
C THR A 50 -2.20 -6.51 -8.01
N THR A 51 -1.37 -5.90 -7.17
CA THR A 51 -1.48 -6.01 -5.71
C THR A 51 -1.66 -4.65 -5.08
N ILE A 52 -2.40 -4.62 -3.97
CA ILE A 52 -2.53 -3.46 -3.08
C ILE A 52 -2.07 -3.92 -1.71
N THR A 53 -1.14 -3.18 -1.12
CA THR A 53 -0.46 -3.58 0.09
C THR A 53 -0.44 -2.43 1.10
N ILE A 54 -0.68 -2.75 2.37
CA ILE A 54 -0.31 -1.90 3.51
C ILE A 54 0.72 -2.68 4.33
N THR A 55 1.84 -2.04 4.69
CA THR A 55 2.93 -2.68 5.42
C THR A 55 3.47 -1.78 6.51
N LEU A 56 3.58 -2.31 7.72
CA LEU A 56 4.43 -1.78 8.79
C LEU A 56 5.76 -2.53 8.77
N LYS A 57 6.87 -1.80 8.73
CA LYS A 57 8.23 -2.34 8.71
C LYS A 57 8.98 -1.98 9.98
N ALA A 58 9.74 -2.94 10.50
CA ALA A 58 10.54 -2.78 11.71
C ALA A 58 11.90 -2.11 11.43
N HIS A 59 12.37 -1.28 12.37
CA HIS A 59 13.71 -0.69 12.31
C HIS A 59 14.78 -1.79 12.46
N ASN A 60 15.82 -1.79 11.61
CA ASN A 60 17.01 -2.66 11.69
C ASN A 60 16.80 -4.19 11.67
N HIS A 61 15.57 -4.69 11.52
CA HIS A 61 15.28 -6.11 11.41
C HIS A 61 14.70 -6.38 10.03
N ASN A 62 15.55 -6.88 9.12
CA ASN A 62 15.25 -7.06 7.71
C ASN A 62 14.01 -7.93 7.39
N ASP A 63 13.41 -8.60 8.37
CA ASP A 63 12.39 -9.64 8.12
C ASP A 63 11.08 -9.47 8.91
N HIS A 64 10.97 -8.49 9.81
CA HIS A 64 9.71 -8.30 10.57
C HIS A 64 8.83 -7.24 9.91
N ILE A 65 7.82 -7.73 9.20
CA ILE A 65 6.75 -6.92 8.62
C ILE A 65 5.40 -7.34 9.21
N SER A 66 4.51 -6.37 9.39
CA SER A 66 3.07 -6.62 9.52
C SER A 66 2.42 -6.09 8.25
N GLN A 67 1.70 -6.95 7.53
CA GLN A 67 1.23 -6.65 6.19
C GLN A 67 -0.22 -7.13 6.00
N ALA A 68 -1.00 -6.32 5.28
CA ALA A 68 -2.18 -6.81 4.57
C ALA A 68 -1.93 -6.66 3.06
N GLN A 69 -2.17 -7.74 2.31
CA GLN A 69 -2.04 -7.73 0.85
C GLN A 69 -3.34 -8.19 0.20
N CYS A 70 -3.84 -7.37 -0.72
CA CYS A 70 -4.96 -7.65 -1.60
C CYS A 70 -4.48 -7.92 -3.03
N LYS A 71 -5.01 -8.97 -3.66
CA LYS A 71 -4.76 -9.33 -5.07
C LYS A 71 -6.04 -9.72 -5.79
N VAL A 72 -6.04 -9.69 -7.10
CA VAL A 72 -7.20 -10.10 -7.90
C VAL A 72 -7.44 -11.61 -7.77
N LYS A 73 -8.70 -12.00 -7.51
CA LYS A 73 -9.15 -13.40 -7.54
C LYS A 73 -10.56 -13.48 -8.11
N GLY A 74 -10.65 -13.81 -9.40
CA GLY A 74 -11.94 -13.86 -10.10
C GLY A 74 -12.57 -12.48 -10.17
N ASP A 75 -13.79 -12.35 -9.64
CA ASP A 75 -14.59 -11.13 -9.60
C ASP A 75 -14.40 -10.31 -8.30
N LYS A 76 -13.37 -10.62 -7.50
CA LYS A 76 -13.13 -10.04 -6.18
C LYS A 76 -11.66 -9.74 -5.93
N TRP A 77 -11.43 -8.93 -4.92
CA TRP A 77 -10.14 -8.84 -4.24
C TRP A 77 -10.02 -9.96 -3.20
N LEU A 78 -8.92 -10.69 -3.20
CA LEU A 78 -8.51 -11.57 -2.11
C LEU A 78 -7.50 -10.83 -1.25
N CYS A 79 -7.89 -10.46 -0.03
CA CYS A 79 -7.04 -9.81 0.97
C CYS A 79 -6.71 -10.80 2.06
N ASP A 80 -5.45 -11.25 2.13
CA ASP A 80 -4.98 -12.30 3.03
C ASP A 80 -5.92 -13.53 3.09
N LYS A 81 -6.79 -13.61 4.09
CA LYS A 81 -7.71 -14.73 4.35
C LYS A 81 -9.18 -14.45 4.02
N PHE A 82 -9.53 -13.26 3.53
CA PHE A 82 -10.91 -12.89 3.21
C PHE A 82 -11.03 -12.25 1.82
N THR A 83 -12.25 -12.22 1.29
CA THR A 83 -12.53 -11.63 -0.03
C THR A 83 -13.40 -10.40 0.08
N ILE A 84 -13.12 -9.40 -0.76
CA ILE A 84 -13.85 -8.13 -0.81
C ILE A 84 -14.33 -7.88 -2.25
N PHE A 85 -15.58 -7.44 -2.37
CA PHE A 85 -16.12 -6.98 -3.65
C PHE A 85 -15.54 -5.62 -4.04
N PRO A 86 -15.33 -5.35 -5.34
CA PRO A 86 -14.88 -4.04 -5.80
C PRO A 86 -15.73 -2.87 -5.27
N GLY A 87 -15.08 -1.74 -4.98
CA GLY A 87 -15.72 -0.54 -4.42
C GLY A 87 -16.05 -0.62 -2.92
N ARG A 88 -15.63 -1.69 -2.24
CA ARG A 88 -15.75 -1.84 -0.77
C ARG A 88 -14.39 -1.65 -0.11
N GLY A 89 -14.40 -1.47 1.20
CA GLY A 89 -13.20 -1.34 2.00
C GLY A 89 -13.23 -2.16 3.28
N PHE A 90 -12.11 -2.17 3.98
CA PHE A 90 -11.95 -2.79 5.29
C PHE A 90 -11.03 -1.95 6.17
N ILE A 91 -11.13 -2.19 7.48
CA ILE A 91 -10.26 -1.56 8.46
C ILE A 91 -8.99 -2.40 8.57
N PHE A 92 -7.83 -1.74 8.47
CA PHE A 92 -6.56 -2.32 8.85
C PHE A 92 -6.09 -1.65 10.14
N SER A 93 -5.86 -2.46 11.16
CA SER A 93 -5.45 -1.99 12.48
C SER A 93 -4.25 -2.80 12.96
N PHE A 94 -3.34 -2.11 13.62
CA PHE A 94 -2.21 -2.68 14.35
C PHE A 94 -2.15 -2.01 15.72
N SER A 95 -1.92 -2.80 16.78
CA SER A 95 -1.59 -2.30 18.11
C SER A 95 -0.42 -3.09 18.67
N ASN A 96 0.51 -2.39 19.32
CA ASN A 96 1.64 -3.02 20.00
C ASN A 96 1.25 -3.70 21.33
N ASP A 97 -0.02 -3.65 21.72
CA ASP A 97 -0.57 -4.39 22.86
C ASP A 97 -0.62 -5.91 22.62
N ASP A 98 -0.41 -6.37 21.39
CA ASP A 98 -0.32 -7.79 21.07
C ASP A 98 0.95 -8.38 21.71
N PRO A 99 0.86 -9.42 22.57
CA PRO A 99 2.02 -10.04 23.21
C PRO A 99 3.11 -10.48 22.22
N ASP A 100 2.75 -10.78 20.96
CA ASP A 100 3.71 -11.13 19.91
C ASP A 100 4.41 -9.90 19.29
N SER A 101 3.84 -8.69 19.43
CA SER A 101 4.39 -7.45 18.87
C SER A 101 5.28 -6.67 19.83
N GLN A 102 5.20 -6.90 21.15
CA GLN A 102 5.91 -6.11 22.18
C GLN A 102 7.44 -6.03 22.02
N LYS A 103 8.04 -6.88 21.19
CA LYS A 103 9.48 -6.85 20.87
C LYS A 103 9.82 -6.15 19.54
N THR A 104 8.84 -5.97 18.66
CA THR A 104 9.05 -5.43 17.31
C THR A 104 8.74 -3.94 17.30
N GLN A 105 9.75 -3.13 16.97
CA GLN A 105 9.60 -1.68 16.83
C GLN A 105 9.41 -1.32 15.37
N TYR A 106 8.15 -1.13 14.97
CA TYR A 106 7.80 -0.63 13.65
C TYR A 106 8.06 0.88 13.55
N ASP A 107 8.70 1.33 12.48
CA ASP A 107 9.05 2.74 12.27
C ASP A 107 8.75 3.24 10.85
N SER A 108 8.21 2.38 9.98
CA SER A 108 7.83 2.77 8.63
C SER A 108 6.48 2.15 8.27
N LEU A 109 5.58 2.99 7.76
CA LEU A 109 4.31 2.59 7.16
C LEU A 109 4.40 2.81 5.65
N VAL A 110 4.09 1.78 4.87
CA VAL A 110 4.06 1.82 3.41
C VAL A 110 2.67 1.41 2.94
N PHE A 111 2.01 2.31 2.20
CA PHE A 111 0.83 1.98 1.39
C PHE A 111 1.25 1.93 -0.07
N ALA A 112 1.02 0.81 -0.74
CA ALA A 112 1.54 0.56 -2.07
C ALA A 112 0.51 -0.09 -3.00
N VAL A 113 0.64 0.24 -4.29
CA VAL A 113 -0.02 -0.43 -5.40
C VAL A 113 1.07 -0.90 -6.35
N GLU A 114 1.08 -2.17 -6.67
CA GLU A 114 1.95 -2.73 -7.70
C GLU A 114 1.08 -3.14 -8.88
N THR A 115 1.27 -2.50 -10.04
CA THR A 115 0.46 -2.77 -11.24
C THR A 115 1.21 -2.36 -12.50
N SER A 116 0.94 -3.02 -13.62
CA SER A 116 1.41 -2.55 -14.93
C SER A 116 0.65 -1.32 -15.44
N LYS A 117 -0.59 -1.09 -14.99
CA LYS A 117 -1.45 0.00 -15.46
C LYS A 117 -2.59 0.33 -14.48
N PHE A 118 -2.81 1.61 -14.23
CA PHE A 118 -4.01 2.10 -13.53
C PHE A 118 -5.20 2.25 -14.48
N ASP A 119 -6.03 1.22 -14.60
CA ASP A 119 -7.30 1.25 -15.36
C ASP A 119 -8.55 0.88 -14.53
N PHE A 120 -8.39 0.86 -13.22
CA PHE A 120 -9.39 0.42 -12.26
C PHE A 120 -9.82 1.53 -11.29
N GLY A 121 -9.26 2.73 -11.42
CA GLY A 121 -9.47 3.89 -10.56
C GLY A 121 -8.43 4.01 -9.43
N PRO A 122 -8.41 5.16 -8.74
CA PRO A 122 -7.48 5.37 -7.63
C PRO A 122 -7.81 4.47 -6.44
N VAL A 123 -6.77 4.02 -5.74
CA VAL A 123 -6.89 3.31 -4.46
C VAL A 123 -6.79 4.33 -3.35
N PHE A 124 -7.67 4.25 -2.35
CA PHE A 124 -7.67 5.16 -1.21
C PHE A 124 -7.39 4.40 0.08
N MET A 125 -6.51 4.98 0.90
CA MET A 125 -6.46 4.71 2.32
C MET A 125 -6.97 5.96 3.04
N THR A 126 -7.98 5.83 3.90
CA THR A 126 -8.63 6.96 4.59
C THR A 126 -8.58 6.79 6.09
N ASN A 127 -8.86 7.87 6.82
CA ASN A 127 -8.90 7.88 8.29
C ASN A 127 -7.62 7.28 8.90
N LEU A 128 -6.44 7.57 8.31
CA LEU A 128 -5.19 7.05 8.83
C LEU A 128 -4.91 7.70 10.18
N LYS A 129 -4.60 6.88 11.17
CA LYS A 129 -4.16 7.32 12.49
C LYS A 129 -2.91 6.54 12.87
N ILE A 130 -1.81 7.24 13.07
CA ILE A 130 -0.54 6.66 13.50
C ILE A 130 -0.20 7.29 14.85
N LYS A 131 -0.11 6.46 15.88
CA LYS A 131 0.33 6.87 17.22
C LYS A 131 1.75 6.37 17.45
N THR A 132 2.63 7.23 17.94
CA THR A 132 3.99 6.86 18.36
C THR A 132 4.20 7.08 19.85
N ASN A 133 5.23 6.43 20.41
CA ASN A 133 5.61 6.63 21.81
C ASN A 133 6.60 7.80 21.96
N GLY A 134 6.14 9.01 21.64
CA GLY A 134 6.97 10.22 21.65
C GLY A 134 7.76 10.43 20.35
N GLY A 135 8.68 11.40 20.39
CA GLY A 135 9.57 11.74 19.28
C GLY A 135 9.16 13.00 18.51
N ASN A 136 9.95 13.35 17.50
CA ASN A 136 9.62 14.45 16.59
C ASN A 136 8.51 13.98 15.63
N MET A 137 7.43 14.76 15.48
CA MET A 137 6.29 14.46 14.61
C MET A 137 6.38 15.08 13.21
N ASP A 138 7.48 15.75 12.85
CA ASP A 138 7.70 16.35 11.53
C ASP A 138 7.50 15.35 10.38
N TRP A 139 7.76 14.06 10.62
CA TRP A 139 7.54 12.99 9.65
C TRP A 139 6.08 12.86 9.20
N CYS A 140 5.11 13.27 10.02
CA CYS A 140 3.68 13.12 9.71
C CYS A 140 3.29 13.87 8.43
N ASN A 141 3.90 15.04 8.19
CA ASN A 141 3.68 15.85 6.99
C ASN A 141 4.60 15.48 5.82
N ASN A 142 5.63 14.66 6.06
CA ASN A 142 6.67 14.35 5.09
C ASN A 142 6.43 12.98 4.42
N VAL A 143 5.28 12.84 3.77
CA VAL A 143 4.93 11.62 3.01
C VAL A 143 5.86 11.48 1.81
N LYS A 144 6.58 10.36 1.73
CA LYS A 144 7.45 10.03 0.58
C LYS A 144 6.65 9.25 -0.44
N TYR A 145 6.62 9.74 -1.68
CA TYR A 145 5.97 9.04 -2.78
C TYR A 145 6.99 8.38 -3.70
N SER A 146 6.61 7.24 -4.27
CA SER A 146 7.38 6.55 -5.32
C SER A 146 6.51 6.23 -6.54
N GLY A 147 7.17 6.08 -7.69
CA GLY A 147 6.52 5.80 -8.98
C GLY A 147 6.02 7.05 -9.71
N ASP A 148 5.41 6.85 -10.88
CA ASP A 148 4.90 7.90 -11.77
C ASP A 148 3.37 8.11 -11.69
N ALA A 149 2.70 7.50 -10.70
CA ALA A 149 1.26 7.64 -10.52
C ALA A 149 0.91 9.00 -9.91
N LYS A 150 -0.30 9.48 -10.24
CA LYS A 150 -0.86 10.63 -9.52
C LYS A 150 -1.13 10.24 -8.07
N HIS A 151 -0.87 11.18 -7.18
CA HIS A 151 -1.08 10.99 -5.75
C HIS A 151 -1.71 12.23 -5.13
N LYS A 152 -2.41 12.01 -4.02
CA LYS A 152 -2.96 13.10 -3.21
C LYS A 152 -2.97 12.69 -1.75
N THR A 153 -2.55 13.59 -0.87
CA THR A 153 -2.77 13.49 0.57
C THR A 153 -3.77 14.57 0.97
N GLY A 154 -4.75 14.16 1.77
CA GLY A 154 -5.73 15.04 2.38
C GLY A 154 -5.13 15.87 3.51
N GLU A 155 -5.98 16.46 4.34
CA GLU A 155 -5.53 17.20 5.51
C GLU A 155 -4.73 16.29 6.46
N VAL A 156 -3.62 16.81 6.98
CA VAL A 156 -2.77 16.16 7.98
C VAL A 156 -2.88 16.95 9.29
N LYS A 157 -3.14 16.26 10.39
CA LYS A 157 -3.21 16.82 11.74
C LYS A 157 -2.23 16.11 12.64
N VAL A 158 -1.50 16.89 13.42
CA VAL A 158 -0.64 16.39 14.49
C VAL A 158 -1.19 16.90 15.80
N LYS A 159 -1.43 15.99 16.74
CA LYS A 159 -1.78 16.33 18.12
C LYS A 159 -1.02 15.39 19.04
N ASP A 160 -0.23 15.95 19.94
CA ASP A 160 0.65 15.18 20.82
C ASP A 160 1.53 14.22 19.99
N ASN A 161 1.39 12.90 20.19
CA ASN A 161 2.09 11.88 19.41
C ASN A 161 1.19 11.15 18.40
N ASP A 162 0.05 11.76 18.07
CA ASP A 162 -0.90 11.24 17.08
C ASP A 162 -0.74 12.01 15.76
N CYS A 163 -0.53 11.26 14.68
CA CYS A 163 -0.59 11.72 13.30
C CYS A 163 -1.90 11.23 12.68
N GLU A 164 -2.77 12.14 12.27
CA GLU A 164 -4.01 11.84 11.55
C GLU A 164 -3.93 12.35 10.11
N VAL A 165 -4.21 11.47 9.14
CA VAL A 165 -4.28 11.83 7.72
C VAL A 165 -5.66 11.48 7.19
N GLN A 166 -6.37 12.47 6.64
CA GLN A 166 -7.74 12.29 6.16
C GLN A 166 -7.83 11.19 5.11
N TYR A 167 -6.96 11.25 4.11
CA TYR A 167 -6.80 10.20 3.10
C TYR A 167 -5.47 10.32 2.37
N VAL A 168 -5.06 9.22 1.76
CA VAL A 168 -4.05 9.16 0.70
C VAL A 168 -4.60 8.37 -0.48
N SER A 169 -4.39 8.88 -1.69
CA SER A 169 -4.78 8.21 -2.93
C SER A 169 -3.59 7.93 -3.83
N LEU A 170 -3.59 6.75 -4.47
CA LEU A 170 -2.64 6.37 -5.52
C LEU A 170 -3.43 5.98 -6.79
N GLY A 171 -3.17 6.64 -7.92
CA GLY A 171 -3.78 6.35 -9.23
C GLY A 171 -4.08 7.58 -10.09
#